data_AF-A0A9D6Q1P7-F1
#
_entry.id   AF-A0A9D6Q1P7-F1
#
_cell.length_a   1.000
_cell.length_b   1.000
_cell.length_c   1.000
_cell.angle_alpha   90.00
_cell.angle_beta   90.00
_cell.angle_gamma   90.00
#
_symmetry.space_group_name_H-M   'P 1'
#
loop_
_entity.id
_entity.type
_entity.pdbx_description
1 polymer ?
#
loop_
_entity_poly.entity_id
_entity_poly.type
_entity_poly.pdbx_seq_one_letter_code
_entity_poly.pdbx_strand_id
1 'polypeptide(L)'
;MKKRSAIIITAILILAAAIGILIFAMASSPKRGAEEYIIAMQKRDFDAIYELNYEAQKKVQLILRESTERHEEQLKANYLAEKDAFEKIKPDADISSHWSERFLFIPEMKYTIIKEEEEVERTPSTPFRPRRTVSVYVKIEYANKASAPLIPQGFNADMEKEKIKTAAYQIKMVQSEEVIKGIRPEKGERKWLFKGTNIIEAAPF
;
A
#
# COMPACT_ATOMS: atom_id res chain seq x y z
N MET A 1 -6.89 30.98 43.38
CA MET A 1 -7.61 30.33 42.26
C MET A 1 -6.81 30.31 40.96
N LYS A 2 -6.22 31.43 40.49
CA LYS A 2 -5.46 31.52 39.22
C LYS A 2 -4.35 30.45 39.01
N LYS A 3 -3.61 30.07 40.06
CA LYS A 3 -2.53 29.06 39.96
C LYS A 3 -3.04 27.63 39.68
N ARG A 4 -4.21 27.25 40.21
CA ARG A 4 -4.79 25.91 39.98
C ARG A 4 -5.34 25.79 38.56
N SER A 5 -5.97 26.85 38.07
CA SER A 5 -6.46 26.94 36.69
C SER A 5 -5.32 26.86 35.67
N ALA A 6 -4.18 27.53 35.94
CA ALA A 6 -3.00 27.46 35.09
C ALA A 6 -2.41 26.04 35.02
N ILE A 7 -2.33 25.33 36.14
CA ILE A 7 -1.83 23.93 36.19
C ILE A 7 -2.74 22.99 35.39
N ILE A 8 -4.06 23.15 35.53
CA ILE A 8 -5.04 22.32 34.80
C ILE A 8 -4.95 22.58 33.28
N ILE A 9 -4.83 23.84 32.86
CA ILE A 9 -4.69 24.21 31.45
C ILE A 9 -3.40 23.63 30.86
N THR A 10 -2.28 23.73 31.58
CA THR A 10 -1.00 23.16 31.15
C THR A 10 -1.07 21.64 31.05
N ALA A 11 -1.72 20.96 31.99
CA ALA A 11 -1.91 19.50 31.95
C ALA A 11 -2.76 19.06 30.74
N ILE A 12 -3.82 19.80 30.42
CA ILE A 12 -4.66 19.54 29.23
C ILE A 12 -3.86 19.76 27.93
N LEU A 13 -3.04 20.81 27.86
CA LEU A 13 -2.18 21.06 26.69
C LEU A 13 -1.14 19.96 26.48
N ILE A 14 -0.52 19.48 27.57
CA ILE A 14 0.44 18.37 27.50
C ILE A 14 -0.27 17.07 27.07
N LEU A 15 -1.47 16.81 27.60
CA LEU A 15 -2.25 15.63 27.22
C LEU A 15 -2.70 15.68 25.76
N ALA A 16 -3.16 16.84 25.29
CA ALA A 16 -3.53 17.05 23.88
C ALA A 16 -2.32 16.90 22.94
N ALA A 17 -1.15 17.41 23.34
CA ALA A 17 0.09 17.22 22.60
C ALA A 17 0.54 15.75 22.57
N ALA A 18 0.44 15.03 23.69
CA ALA A 18 0.75 13.61 23.78
C ALA A 18 -0.18 12.75 22.89
N ILE A 19 -1.48 13.06 22.90
CA ILE A 19 -2.47 12.42 22.01
C ILE A 19 -2.17 12.75 20.55
N GLY A 20 -1.85 14.01 20.23
CA GLY A 20 -1.46 14.43 18.88
C GLY A 20 -0.21 13.71 18.36
N ILE A 21 0.81 13.54 19.20
CA ILE A 21 2.03 12.78 18.87
C ILE A 21 1.72 11.30 18.66
N LEU A 22 0.86 10.70 19.47
CA LEU A 22 0.43 9.30 19.32
C LEU A 22 -0.37 9.08 18.04
N ILE A 23 -1.27 10.00 17.69
CA ILE A 23 -2.04 9.95 16.43
C ILE A 23 -1.09 10.11 15.24
N PHE A 24 -0.13 11.03 15.30
CA PHE A 24 0.85 11.23 14.23
C PHE A 24 1.80 10.02 14.07
N ALA A 25 2.23 9.40 15.17
CA ALA A 25 3.05 8.20 15.14
C ALA A 25 2.29 6.97 14.61
N MET A 26 0.99 6.86 14.87
CA MET A 26 0.13 5.82 14.30
C MET A 26 -0.19 6.07 12.81
N ALA A 27 -0.28 7.34 12.39
CA ALA A 27 -0.57 7.73 11.01
C ALA A 27 0.53 7.30 10.02
N SER A 28 1.77 7.10 10.47
CA SER A 28 2.89 6.66 9.62
C SER A 28 3.29 5.19 9.82
N SER A 29 2.35 4.29 10.14
CA SER A 29 2.63 2.86 10.29
C SER A 29 2.43 2.07 8.97
N PRO A 30 3.22 1.01 8.70
CA PRO A 30 3.03 0.14 7.55
C PRO A 30 1.62 -0.45 7.48
N LYS A 31 1.09 -0.91 8.63
CA LYS A 31 -0.30 -1.36 8.74
C LYS A 31 -1.28 -0.30 8.28
N ARG A 32 -1.15 0.94 8.74
CA ARG A 32 -2.05 2.03 8.33
C ARG A 32 -2.00 2.27 6.83
N GLY A 33 -0.81 2.28 6.24
CA GLY A 33 -0.67 2.40 4.77
C GLY A 33 -1.31 1.25 4.01
N ALA A 34 -1.18 0.01 4.51
CA ALA A 34 -1.84 -1.15 3.92
C ALA A 34 -3.38 -1.06 4.04
N GLU A 35 -3.90 -0.61 5.19
CA GLU A 35 -5.34 -0.36 5.37
C GLU A 35 -5.85 0.70 4.40
N GLU A 36 -5.15 1.82 4.28
CA GLU A 36 -5.53 2.90 3.36
C GLU A 36 -5.55 2.41 1.91
N TYR A 37 -4.55 1.62 1.51
CA TYR A 37 -4.50 1.03 0.18
C TYR A 37 -5.66 0.06 -0.08
N ILE A 38 -5.93 -0.85 0.86
CA ILE A 38 -7.05 -1.80 0.77
C ILE A 38 -8.38 -1.05 0.66
N ILE A 39 -8.59 -0.04 1.52
CA ILE A 39 -9.82 0.76 1.50
C ILE A 39 -9.96 1.51 0.18
N ALA A 40 -8.88 2.10 -0.35
CA ALA A 40 -8.90 2.78 -1.64
C ALA A 40 -9.28 1.81 -2.78
N MET A 41 -8.74 0.58 -2.76
CA MET A 41 -9.09 -0.48 -3.70
C MET A 41 -10.55 -0.91 -3.60
N GLN A 42 -11.09 -1.07 -2.37
CA GLN A 42 -12.49 -1.38 -2.14
C GLN A 42 -13.42 -0.28 -2.63
N LYS A 43 -13.03 0.99 -2.48
CA LYS A 43 -13.80 2.15 -2.94
C LYS A 43 -13.62 2.45 -4.42
N ARG A 44 -12.67 1.77 -5.11
CA ARG A 44 -12.24 2.08 -6.47
C ARG A 44 -11.78 3.54 -6.62
N ASP A 45 -11.18 4.08 -5.57
CA ASP A 45 -10.63 5.43 -5.53
C ASP A 45 -9.24 5.43 -6.19
N PHE A 46 -9.22 5.61 -7.51
CA PHE A 46 -7.98 5.52 -8.28
C PHE A 46 -6.95 6.59 -7.87
N ASP A 47 -7.38 7.77 -7.43
CA ASP A 47 -6.48 8.85 -7.02
C ASP A 47 -5.67 8.41 -5.80
N ALA A 48 -6.36 7.89 -4.77
CA ALA A 48 -5.71 7.35 -3.59
C ALA A 48 -4.84 6.12 -3.91
N ILE A 49 -5.31 5.22 -4.78
CA ILE A 49 -4.55 4.04 -5.22
C ILE A 49 -3.23 4.46 -5.90
N TYR A 50 -3.29 5.44 -6.82
CA TYR A 50 -2.14 5.94 -7.55
C TYR A 50 -1.12 6.61 -6.62
N GLU A 51 -1.58 7.39 -5.64
CA GLU A 51 -0.71 8.00 -4.61
C GLU A 51 -0.02 6.97 -3.70
N LEU A 52 -0.70 5.87 -3.41
CA LEU A 52 -0.21 4.83 -2.50
C LEU A 52 0.54 3.69 -3.20
N ASN A 53 0.55 3.63 -4.54
CA ASN A 53 1.23 2.57 -5.29
C ASN A 53 2.72 2.90 -5.54
N TYR A 54 3.60 2.00 -5.13
CA TYR A 54 5.05 2.16 -5.24
C TYR A 54 5.55 2.35 -6.68
N GLU A 55 5.09 1.56 -7.64
CA GLU A 55 5.58 1.63 -9.03
C GLU A 55 5.10 2.90 -9.72
N ALA A 56 3.85 3.33 -9.46
CA ALA A 56 3.35 4.62 -9.93
C ALA A 56 4.19 5.80 -9.37
N GLN A 57 4.42 5.81 -8.05
CA GLN A 57 5.23 6.85 -7.41
C GLN A 57 6.70 6.82 -7.87
N LYS A 58 7.24 5.65 -8.19
CA LYS A 58 8.58 5.52 -8.77
C LYS A 58 8.66 6.18 -10.14
N LYS A 59 7.65 6.04 -11.01
CA LYS A 59 7.58 6.75 -12.29
C LYS A 59 7.48 8.27 -12.09
N VAL A 60 6.65 8.72 -11.15
CA VAL A 60 6.54 10.16 -10.78
C VAL A 60 7.91 10.73 -10.40
N GLN A 61 8.64 10.04 -9.51
CA GLN A 61 9.96 10.50 -9.06
C GLN A 61 11.01 10.47 -10.17
N LEU A 62 10.90 9.55 -11.14
CA LEU A 62 11.76 9.54 -12.33
C LEU A 62 11.46 10.73 -13.26
N ILE A 63 10.18 11.01 -13.53
CA ILE A 63 9.75 12.16 -14.34
C ILE A 63 10.28 13.46 -13.74
N LEU A 64 10.10 13.66 -12.42
CA LEU A 64 10.56 14.85 -11.71
C LEU A 64 12.09 15.02 -11.70
N ARG A 65 12.86 13.97 -12.04
CA ARG A 65 14.32 14.01 -12.12
C ARG A 65 14.82 14.44 -13.50
N GLU A 66 14.04 14.25 -14.55
CA GLU A 66 14.45 14.61 -15.90
C GLU A 66 14.71 16.13 -15.99
N SER A 67 15.78 16.56 -16.65
CA SER A 67 16.03 17.99 -16.86
C SER A 67 15.17 18.51 -18.02
N THR A 68 13.86 18.60 -17.81
CA THR A 68 12.88 19.02 -18.81
C THR A 68 11.86 19.98 -18.21
N GLU A 69 11.48 21.02 -18.96
CA GLU A 69 10.43 21.96 -18.52
C GLU A 69 9.02 21.36 -18.62
N ARG A 70 8.87 20.13 -19.14
CA ARG A 70 7.58 19.47 -19.43
C ARG A 70 7.09 18.51 -18.34
N HIS A 71 7.54 18.67 -17.11
CA HIS A 71 7.16 17.77 -16.01
C HIS A 71 5.64 17.65 -15.83
N GLU A 72 4.89 18.76 -15.89
CA GLU A 72 3.44 18.74 -15.70
C GLU A 72 2.72 17.88 -16.76
N GLU A 73 3.12 18.04 -18.03
CA GLU A 73 2.58 17.24 -19.13
C GLU A 73 2.90 15.75 -18.97
N GLN A 74 4.15 15.43 -18.60
CA GLN A 74 4.59 14.05 -18.39
C GLN A 74 3.89 13.40 -17.19
N LEU A 75 3.72 14.13 -16.07
CA LEU A 75 3.00 13.64 -14.89
C LEU A 75 1.53 13.36 -15.20
N LYS A 76 0.87 14.28 -15.94
CA LYS A 76 -0.51 14.09 -16.38
C LYS A 76 -0.64 12.89 -17.31
N ALA A 77 0.27 12.74 -18.27
CA ALA A 77 0.29 11.59 -19.17
C ALA A 77 0.50 10.27 -18.40
N ASN A 78 1.41 10.24 -17.42
CA ASN A 78 1.63 9.07 -16.57
C ASN A 78 0.38 8.70 -15.76
N TYR A 79 -0.26 9.67 -15.11
CA TYR A 79 -1.51 9.43 -14.36
C TYR A 79 -2.60 8.85 -15.27
N LEU A 80 -2.82 9.42 -16.46
CA LEU A 80 -3.84 8.94 -17.40
C LEU A 80 -3.52 7.53 -17.92
N ALA A 81 -2.25 7.24 -18.20
CA ALA A 81 -1.83 5.91 -18.64
C ALA A 81 -2.01 4.85 -17.53
N GLU A 82 -1.65 5.19 -16.29
CA GLU A 82 -1.86 4.29 -15.14
C GLU A 82 -3.34 4.06 -14.86
N LYS A 83 -4.17 5.11 -14.98
CA LYS A 83 -5.63 4.99 -14.83
C LYS A 83 -6.23 4.08 -15.87
N ASP A 84 -5.84 4.28 -17.13
CA ASP A 84 -6.30 3.47 -18.25
C ASP A 84 -5.89 1.99 -18.07
N ALA A 85 -4.65 1.74 -17.66
CA ALA A 85 -4.16 0.40 -17.34
C ALA A 85 -4.95 -0.24 -16.19
N PHE A 86 -5.17 0.51 -15.11
CA PHE A 86 -5.95 0.05 -13.95
C PHE A 86 -7.40 -0.27 -14.32
N GLU A 87 -8.04 0.52 -15.17
CA GLU A 87 -9.44 0.32 -15.58
C GLU A 87 -9.60 -0.83 -16.59
N LYS A 88 -8.63 -1.01 -17.49
CA LYS A 88 -8.67 -2.01 -18.57
C LYS A 88 -8.07 -3.36 -18.24
N ILE A 89 -7.34 -3.49 -17.12
CA ILE A 89 -6.82 -4.78 -16.70
C ILE A 89 -7.98 -5.79 -16.63
N LYS A 90 -7.73 -7.00 -17.14
CA LYS A 90 -8.67 -8.11 -17.08
C LYS A 90 -8.31 -9.00 -15.90
N PRO A 91 -9.28 -9.73 -15.31
CA PRO A 91 -8.96 -10.74 -14.32
C PRO A 91 -7.98 -11.75 -14.95
N ASP A 92 -6.72 -11.66 -14.55
CA ASP A 92 -5.68 -12.60 -14.93
C ASP A 92 -5.34 -13.46 -13.71
N ALA A 93 -4.92 -14.70 -13.96
CA ALA A 93 -4.42 -15.57 -12.91
C ALA A 93 -3.04 -15.14 -12.40
N ASP A 94 -2.33 -14.32 -13.17
CA ASP A 94 -1.07 -13.75 -12.72
C ASP A 94 -1.29 -12.62 -11.72
N ILE A 95 -1.29 -12.98 -10.44
CA ILE A 95 -1.34 -12.05 -9.31
C ILE A 95 -0.09 -11.16 -9.20
N SER A 96 0.97 -11.44 -9.97
CA SER A 96 2.15 -10.58 -10.04
C SER A 96 2.05 -9.49 -11.10
N SER A 97 1.02 -9.54 -11.95
CA SER A 97 0.77 -8.50 -12.95
C SER A 97 0.46 -7.15 -12.29
N HIS A 98 0.92 -6.06 -12.92
CA HIS A 98 0.67 -4.71 -12.44
C HIS A 98 -0.84 -4.44 -12.39
N TRP A 99 -1.35 -3.96 -11.25
CA TRP A 99 -2.78 -3.77 -10.95
C TRP A 99 -3.63 -5.03 -10.73
N SER A 100 -3.03 -6.24 -10.66
CA SER A 100 -3.74 -7.48 -10.38
C SER A 100 -4.54 -7.43 -9.07
N GLU A 101 -4.06 -6.66 -8.09
CA GLU A 101 -4.65 -6.51 -6.78
C GLU A 101 -6.04 -5.87 -6.82
N ARG A 102 -6.42 -5.24 -7.94
CA ARG A 102 -7.78 -4.77 -8.22
C ARG A 102 -8.81 -5.89 -8.07
N PHE A 103 -8.43 -7.12 -8.41
CA PHE A 103 -9.30 -8.31 -8.32
C PHE A 103 -9.22 -9.03 -6.98
N LEU A 104 -8.17 -8.77 -6.20
CA LEU A 104 -7.99 -9.35 -4.87
C LEU A 104 -8.72 -8.49 -3.83
N PHE A 105 -8.60 -7.17 -3.92
CA PHE A 105 -9.18 -6.23 -2.96
C PHE A 105 -10.50 -5.65 -3.48
N ILE A 106 -11.59 -6.37 -3.25
CA ILE A 106 -12.93 -6.05 -3.79
C ILE A 106 -13.88 -5.46 -2.72
N PRO A 107 -14.91 -4.68 -3.11
CA PRO A 107 -15.78 -3.98 -2.15
C PRO A 107 -16.46 -4.88 -1.11
N GLU A 108 -16.84 -6.10 -1.48
CA GLU A 108 -17.63 -7.01 -0.63
C GLU A 108 -16.79 -7.90 0.30
N MET A 109 -15.46 -7.79 0.26
CA MET A 109 -14.59 -8.59 1.11
C MET A 109 -14.51 -8.04 2.53
N LYS A 110 -14.29 -8.92 3.49
CA LYS A 110 -13.86 -8.57 4.85
C LYS A 110 -12.37 -8.85 4.98
N TYR A 111 -11.65 -8.01 5.72
CA TYR A 111 -10.24 -8.24 5.97
C TYR A 111 -9.87 -7.97 7.42
N THR A 112 -8.83 -8.68 7.88
CA THR A 112 -8.21 -8.48 9.20
C THR A 112 -6.70 -8.51 9.03
N ILE A 113 -6.03 -7.47 9.49
CA ILE A 113 -4.56 -7.44 9.54
C ILE A 113 -4.10 -8.24 10.75
N ILE A 114 -3.26 -9.24 10.52
CA ILE A 114 -2.81 -10.22 11.51
C ILE A 114 -1.51 -9.77 12.18
N LYS A 115 -0.51 -9.42 11.39
CA LYS A 115 0.82 -9.01 11.87
C LYS A 115 1.55 -8.14 10.85
N GLU A 116 2.57 -7.46 11.33
CA GLU A 116 3.58 -6.75 10.54
C GLU A 116 4.94 -7.40 10.81
N GLU A 117 5.76 -7.53 9.77
CA GLU A 117 7.10 -8.11 9.86
C GLU A 117 8.07 -7.28 9.01
N GLU A 118 9.08 -6.70 9.64
CA GLU A 118 10.08 -5.91 8.92
C GLU A 118 11.05 -6.84 8.19
N GLU A 119 11.09 -6.72 6.86
CA GLU A 119 12.06 -7.40 6.00
C GLU A 119 13.17 -6.42 5.63
N VAL A 120 14.35 -6.60 6.24
CA VAL A 120 15.54 -5.85 5.83
C VAL A 120 16.10 -6.47 4.55
N GLU A 121 15.59 -6.02 3.40
CA GLU A 121 16.07 -6.45 2.08
C GLU A 121 17.45 -5.82 1.80
N ARG A 122 18.53 -6.60 2.00
CA ARG A 122 19.90 -6.21 1.63
C ARG A 122 20.08 -6.43 0.12
N THR A 123 19.99 -5.37 -0.68
CA THR A 123 20.29 -5.48 -2.12
C THR A 123 21.80 -5.61 -2.34
N PRO A 124 22.30 -6.61 -3.10
CA PRO A 124 23.74 -6.83 -3.31
C PRO A 124 24.47 -5.63 -3.94
N SER A 125 23.77 -4.85 -4.77
CA SER A 125 24.34 -3.72 -5.52
C SER A 125 24.58 -2.45 -4.68
N THR A 126 24.12 -2.38 -3.43
CA THR A 126 24.29 -1.20 -2.55
C THR A 126 24.21 -1.61 -1.07
N PRO A 127 25.30 -2.12 -0.47
CA PRO A 127 25.30 -2.59 0.93
C PRO A 127 25.12 -1.48 1.98
N PHE A 128 25.26 -0.20 1.60
CA PHE A 128 25.31 0.93 2.53
C PHE A 128 23.97 1.64 2.79
N ARG A 129 22.88 1.25 2.11
CA ARG A 129 21.51 1.71 2.42
C ARG A 129 20.52 0.55 2.24
N PRO A 130 20.18 -0.19 3.32
CA PRO A 130 19.10 -1.18 3.24
C PRO A 130 17.79 -0.46 2.91
N ARG A 131 16.97 -1.06 2.04
CA ARG A 131 15.59 -0.61 1.82
C ARG A 131 14.72 -1.30 2.88
N ARG A 132 14.04 -0.52 3.71
CA ARG A 132 13.03 -1.01 4.65
C ARG A 132 11.79 -1.40 3.89
N THR A 133 11.64 -2.70 3.66
CA THR A 133 10.37 -3.28 3.23
C THR A 133 9.69 -3.86 4.47
N VAL A 134 8.39 -3.64 4.63
CA VAL A 134 7.61 -4.29 5.69
C VAL A 134 6.55 -5.15 5.06
N SER A 135 6.44 -6.38 5.53
CA SER A 135 5.40 -7.33 5.15
C SER A 135 4.23 -7.22 6.13
N VAL A 136 3.07 -6.80 5.62
CA VAL A 136 1.81 -6.74 6.36
C VAL A 136 0.97 -7.95 5.97
N TYR A 137 0.65 -8.80 6.94
CA TYR A 137 -0.09 -10.04 6.71
C TYR A 137 -1.58 -9.81 6.94
N VAL A 138 -2.39 -10.11 5.92
CA VAL A 138 -3.82 -9.82 5.91
C VAL A 138 -4.62 -11.09 5.63
N LYS A 139 -5.59 -11.42 6.47
CA LYS A 139 -6.60 -12.44 6.16
C LYS A 139 -7.80 -11.77 5.52
N ILE A 140 -8.30 -12.36 4.45
CA ILE A 140 -9.44 -11.89 3.67
C ILE A 140 -10.48 -13.00 3.59
N GLU A 141 -11.74 -12.60 3.72
CA GLU A 141 -12.91 -13.44 3.51
C GLU A 141 -13.79 -12.80 2.43
N TYR A 142 -14.10 -13.57 1.39
CA TYR A 142 -14.99 -13.20 0.31
C TYR A 142 -16.39 -13.74 0.62
N ALA A 143 -17.37 -12.84 0.74
CA ALA A 143 -18.73 -13.24 1.09
C ALA A 143 -19.48 -13.91 -0.08
N ASN A 144 -19.10 -13.60 -1.33
CA ASN A 144 -19.84 -13.96 -2.53
C ASN A 144 -18.94 -14.69 -3.55
N LYS A 145 -19.32 -15.95 -3.89
CA LYS A 145 -18.58 -16.80 -4.84
C LYS A 145 -18.48 -16.19 -6.24
N ALA A 146 -19.48 -15.42 -6.66
CA ALA A 146 -19.49 -14.82 -8.00
C ALA A 146 -18.41 -13.73 -8.14
N SER A 147 -18.30 -12.86 -7.14
CA SER A 147 -17.38 -11.71 -7.13
C SER A 147 -15.96 -12.05 -6.65
N ALA A 148 -15.77 -13.19 -5.99
CA ALA A 148 -14.47 -13.64 -5.51
C ALA A 148 -13.42 -13.82 -6.63
N PRO A 149 -12.12 -13.63 -6.35
CA PRO A 149 -11.08 -13.85 -7.34
C PRO A 149 -10.97 -15.33 -7.72
N LEU A 150 -10.60 -15.57 -8.98
CA LEU A 150 -10.19 -16.88 -9.48
C LEU A 150 -8.67 -16.99 -9.34
N ILE A 151 -8.21 -17.99 -8.61
CA ILE A 151 -6.79 -18.18 -8.31
C ILE A 151 -6.39 -19.62 -8.70
N PRO A 152 -5.20 -19.85 -9.29
CA PRO A 152 -4.71 -21.20 -9.55
C PRO A 152 -4.62 -22.01 -8.25
N GLN A 153 -5.07 -23.28 -8.27
CA GLN A 153 -4.83 -24.19 -7.14
C GLN A 153 -3.34 -24.55 -7.04
N GLY A 154 -2.73 -24.36 -5.87
CA GLY A 154 -1.28 -24.46 -5.72
C GLY A 154 -0.56 -23.39 -6.56
N PHE A 155 0.65 -23.01 -6.19
CA PHE A 155 1.37 -21.93 -6.86
C PHE A 155 1.86 -22.27 -8.30
N ASN A 156 1.22 -23.22 -8.99
CA ASN A 156 1.53 -23.67 -10.35
C ASN A 156 0.44 -23.23 -11.34
N ALA A 157 0.85 -22.68 -12.48
CA ALA A 157 -0.03 -22.10 -13.50
C ALA A 157 -0.91 -23.13 -14.24
N ASP A 158 -0.61 -24.43 -14.13
CA ASP A 158 -1.26 -25.51 -14.88
C ASP A 158 -2.43 -26.18 -14.14
N MET A 159 -2.81 -25.71 -12.95
CA MET A 159 -3.91 -26.28 -12.16
C MET A 159 -5.26 -25.59 -12.41
N GLU A 160 -6.35 -26.29 -12.09
CA GLU A 160 -7.71 -25.76 -12.17
C GLU A 160 -7.85 -24.50 -11.31
N LYS A 161 -8.49 -23.46 -11.88
CA LYS A 161 -8.72 -22.19 -11.20
C LYS A 161 -10.02 -22.28 -10.42
N GLU A 162 -9.96 -21.95 -9.13
CA GLU A 162 -11.15 -21.95 -8.28
C GLU A 162 -11.40 -20.57 -7.67
N LYS A 163 -12.68 -20.32 -7.40
CA LYS A 163 -13.11 -19.16 -6.62
C LYS A 163 -12.74 -19.41 -5.17
N ILE A 164 -12.05 -18.45 -4.56
CA ILE A 164 -11.58 -18.59 -3.18
C ILE A 164 -12.52 -17.91 -2.19
N LYS A 165 -12.83 -18.61 -1.09
CA LYS A 165 -13.67 -18.08 0.00
C LYS A 165 -12.85 -17.31 1.02
N THR A 166 -11.66 -17.79 1.32
CA THR A 166 -10.73 -17.11 2.23
C THR A 166 -9.32 -17.15 1.68
N ALA A 167 -8.51 -16.16 2.03
CA ALA A 167 -7.09 -16.15 1.73
C ALA A 167 -6.28 -15.38 2.77
N ALA A 168 -5.02 -15.74 2.92
CA ALA A 168 -4.01 -14.98 3.63
C ALA A 168 -3.05 -14.37 2.60
N TYR A 169 -2.93 -13.05 2.62
CA TYR A 169 -2.04 -12.31 1.75
C TYR A 169 -0.87 -11.73 2.55
N GLN A 170 0.30 -11.71 1.91
CA GLN A 170 1.43 -10.88 2.29
C GLN A 170 1.35 -9.60 1.46
N ILE A 171 1.22 -8.43 2.10
CA ILE A 171 1.31 -7.13 1.43
C ILE A 171 2.68 -6.53 1.74
N LYS A 172 3.45 -6.22 0.70
CA LYS A 172 4.76 -5.59 0.84
C LYS A 172 4.60 -4.08 0.79
N MET A 173 5.08 -3.40 1.82
CA MET A 173 5.05 -1.95 1.96
C MET A 173 6.47 -1.40 1.95
N VAL A 174 6.68 -0.24 1.33
CA VAL A 174 7.96 0.48 1.31
C VAL A 174 7.73 1.94 1.67
N GLN A 175 8.65 2.55 2.41
CA GLN A 175 8.54 3.98 2.73
C GLN A 175 8.74 4.85 1.48
N SER A 176 7.98 5.93 1.36
CA SER A 176 8.04 6.87 0.24
C SER A 176 9.46 7.44 0.02
N GLU A 177 10.23 7.64 1.09
CA GLU A 177 11.62 8.11 1.02
C GLU A 177 12.58 7.12 0.33
N GLU A 178 12.17 5.86 0.20
CA GLU A 178 12.99 4.78 -0.36
C GLU A 178 12.56 4.35 -1.76
N VAL A 179 11.62 5.10 -2.38
CA VAL A 179 11.11 4.85 -3.73
C VAL A 179 12.25 4.85 -4.75
N ILE A 180 13.08 5.90 -4.73
CA ILE A 180 14.33 5.98 -5.50
C ILE A 180 15.53 6.10 -4.54
N LYS A 181 16.49 5.17 -4.66
CA LYS A 181 17.71 5.20 -3.86
C LYS A 181 18.55 6.45 -4.20
N GLY A 182 19.04 7.14 -3.17
CA GLY A 182 19.99 8.25 -3.31
C GLY A 182 19.37 9.65 -3.33
N ILE A 183 18.05 9.76 -3.38
CA ILE A 183 17.33 11.02 -3.29
C ILE A 183 16.81 11.17 -1.86
N ARG A 184 17.11 12.30 -1.21
CA ARG A 184 16.34 12.71 -0.02
C ARG A 184 15.06 13.32 -0.58
N PRO A 185 13.86 12.82 -0.25
CA PRO A 185 12.65 13.50 -0.67
C PRO A 185 12.71 14.95 -0.18
N GLU A 186 12.37 15.90 -1.05
CA GLU A 186 11.96 17.22 -0.59
C GLU A 186 10.83 17.02 0.44
N LYS A 187 10.79 17.86 1.49
CA LYS A 187 9.88 17.75 2.64
C LYS A 187 8.46 17.32 2.23
N GLY A 188 8.24 16.02 2.20
CA GLY A 188 7.00 15.37 1.84
C GLY A 188 6.60 14.45 2.97
N GLU A 189 5.31 14.14 3.06
CA GLU A 189 4.81 13.24 4.08
C GLU A 189 5.43 11.84 3.90
N ARG A 190 5.96 11.29 4.99
CA ARG A 190 6.42 9.91 5.06
C ARG A 190 5.21 9.00 4.98
N LYS A 191 4.99 8.39 3.82
CA LYS A 191 3.89 7.46 3.58
C LYS A 191 4.45 6.05 3.31
N TRP A 192 3.66 5.04 3.64
CA TRP A 192 3.97 3.65 3.27
C TRP A 192 3.24 3.33 1.97
N LEU A 193 4.00 2.90 0.97
CA LEU A 193 3.51 2.62 -0.36
C LEU A 193 3.41 1.13 -0.59
N PHE A 194 2.33 0.70 -1.23
CA PHE A 194 2.12 -0.67 -1.67
C PHE A 194 3.11 -1.03 -2.79
N LYS A 195 3.99 -2.00 -2.52
CA LYS A 195 4.97 -2.53 -3.48
C LYS A 195 4.48 -3.77 -4.21
N GLY A 196 3.57 -4.53 -3.60
CA GLY A 196 3.03 -5.74 -4.20
C GLY A 196 2.40 -6.66 -3.17
N THR A 197 1.82 -7.75 -3.64
CA THR A 197 1.19 -8.75 -2.78
C THR A 197 1.47 -10.17 -3.24
N ASN A 198 1.53 -11.09 -2.30
CA ASN A 198 1.62 -12.53 -2.54
C ASN A 198 0.50 -13.24 -1.78
N ILE A 199 0.03 -14.35 -2.33
CA ILE A 199 -0.84 -15.28 -1.60
C ILE A 199 0.05 -16.19 -0.76
N ILE A 200 -0.32 -16.38 0.50
CA ILE A 200 0.33 -17.32 1.40
C ILE A 200 -0.50 -18.59 1.51
N GLU A 201 -1.81 -18.42 1.63
CA GLU A 201 -2.79 -19.49 1.80
C GLU A 201 -4.10 -19.05 1.14
N ALA A 202 -4.81 -19.98 0.51
CA ALA A 202 -6.14 -19.74 -0.03
C ALA A 202 -6.98 -21.01 0.12
N ALA A 203 -8.25 -20.83 0.48
CA ALA A 203 -9.21 -21.92 0.56
C ALA A 203 -10.40 -21.66 -0.38
N PRO A 204 -10.85 -22.67 -1.14
CA PRO A 204 -11.95 -22.51 -2.10
C PRO A 204 -13.31 -22.37 -1.42
N PHE A 205 -14.32 -22.01 -2.22
CA PHE A 205 -15.74 -21.98 -1.84
C PHE A 205 -16.42 -23.34 -1.88
#